data_AF-A0A945TZV4-F1
#
_entry.id   AF-A0A945TZV4-F1
#
_cell.length_a   1.000
_cell.length_b   1.000
_cell.length_c   1.000
_cell.angle_alpha   90.00
_cell.angle_beta   90.00
_cell.angle_gamma   90.00
#
_symmetry.space_group_name_H-M   'P 1'
#
loop_
_entity.id
_entity.type
_entity.pdbx_description
1 polymer ?
#
loop_
_entity_poly.entity_id
_entity_poly.type
_entity_poly.pdbx_seq_one_letter_code
_entity_poly.pdbx_strand_id
1 'polypeptide(L)'
;MPSNSLISSTEGTTCADVADLLVGVAEVELLGADARTHVKQCLRCQAEAASYRRLRRAMRSLATEPISIDSMLEHEIMVALDVEDGRIVSRVPRGAAAVATLGGLAAAAGAIAIATRRRAS
;
A
#
# COMPACT_ATOMS: atom_id res chain seq x y z
N MET A 1 33.14 41.49 0.10
CA MET A 1 31.84 40.79 0.08
C MET A 1 31.45 40.63 -1.38
N PRO A 2 31.43 39.43 -1.97
CA PRO A 2 31.10 39.29 -3.38
C PRO A 2 29.59 39.40 -3.61
N SER A 3 29.28 40.08 -4.71
CA SER A 3 28.00 40.57 -5.18
C SER A 3 26.94 39.49 -5.39
N ASN A 4 25.75 39.77 -4.87
CA ASN A 4 24.51 39.01 -5.08
C ASN A 4 24.01 39.25 -6.52
N SER A 5 24.38 38.39 -7.47
CA SER A 5 23.94 38.43 -8.86
C SER A 5 22.51 37.91 -9.00
N LEU A 6 21.55 38.81 -8.78
CA LEU A 6 20.11 38.65 -9.07
C LEU A 6 19.78 38.72 -10.57
N ILE A 7 20.50 38.01 -11.42
CA ILE A 7 20.19 37.93 -12.86
C ILE A 7 20.04 36.46 -13.26
N SER A 8 18.86 35.91 -13.02
CA SER A 8 18.41 34.67 -13.68
C SER A 8 16.87 34.59 -13.65
N SER A 9 16.19 35.67 -14.02
CA SER A 9 14.73 35.65 -14.15
C SER A 9 14.29 36.75 -15.11
N THR A 10 14.21 36.41 -16.40
CA THR A 10 13.24 36.98 -17.35
C THR A 10 13.22 36.05 -18.57
N GLU A 11 12.13 35.29 -18.72
CA GLU A 11 11.79 34.35 -19.82
C GLU A 11 12.50 32.97 -19.82
N GLY A 12 12.18 32.13 -18.82
CA GLY A 12 12.61 30.71 -18.81
C GLY A 12 12.25 29.99 -17.51
N THR A 13 12.17 28.65 -17.56
CA THR A 13 11.91 27.79 -16.39
C THR A 13 12.86 28.10 -15.23
N THR A 14 12.32 28.36 -14.04
CA THR A 14 13.09 28.68 -12.83
C THR A 14 13.52 27.41 -12.08
N CYS A 15 14.49 27.54 -11.15
CA CYS A 15 14.87 26.41 -10.29
C CYS A 15 13.71 25.90 -9.44
N ALA A 16 12.80 26.79 -9.00
CA ALA A 16 11.62 26.40 -8.22
C ALA A 16 10.66 25.56 -9.06
N ASP A 17 10.39 25.97 -10.30
CA ASP A 17 9.54 25.20 -11.22
C ASP A 17 10.13 23.81 -11.48
N VAL A 18 11.46 23.72 -11.69
CA VAL A 18 12.14 22.43 -11.87
C VAL A 18 12.02 21.57 -10.61
N ALA A 19 12.17 22.14 -9.41
CA ALA A 19 12.07 21.41 -8.16
C ALA A 19 10.69 20.75 -8.00
N ASP A 20 9.62 21.49 -8.30
CA ASP A 20 8.24 20.97 -8.25
C ASP A 20 8.02 19.87 -9.29
N LEU A 21 8.55 20.05 -10.50
CA LEU A 21 8.45 19.03 -11.56
C LEU A 21 9.21 17.73 -11.20
N LEU A 22 10.36 17.82 -10.52
CA LEU A 22 11.17 16.66 -10.13
C LEU A 22 10.49 15.70 -9.14
N VAL A 23 9.49 16.20 -8.39
CA VAL A 23 8.65 15.38 -7.50
C VAL A 23 7.80 14.40 -8.32
N GLY A 24 7.22 14.88 -9.41
CA GLY A 24 6.24 14.13 -10.22
C GLY A 24 6.85 13.25 -11.31
N VAL A 25 8.10 13.48 -11.71
CA VAL A 25 8.76 12.69 -12.78
C VAL A 25 9.71 11.64 -12.24
N ALA A 26 9.71 10.46 -12.85
CA ALA A 26 10.66 9.39 -12.51
C ALA A 26 12.10 9.76 -12.89
N GLU A 27 12.27 10.41 -14.05
CA GLU A 27 13.55 10.72 -14.68
C GLU A 27 13.54 12.13 -15.29
N VAL A 28 14.72 12.73 -15.40
CA VAL A 28 14.90 14.11 -15.92
C VAL A 28 14.54 14.18 -17.41
N GLU A 29 14.70 13.07 -18.10
CA GLU A 29 14.38 12.86 -19.50
C GLU A 29 12.87 12.97 -19.79
N LEU A 30 12.02 12.82 -18.76
CA LEU A 30 10.57 12.99 -18.87
C LEU A 30 10.12 14.45 -18.69
N LEU A 31 11.02 15.34 -18.29
CA LEU A 31 10.73 16.77 -18.21
C LEU A 31 10.56 17.37 -19.61
N GLY A 32 9.82 18.48 -19.69
CA GLY A 32 9.80 19.35 -20.86
C GLY A 32 11.19 19.86 -21.25
N ALA A 33 11.36 20.27 -22.51
CA ALA A 33 12.66 20.63 -23.08
C ALA A 33 13.39 21.73 -22.28
N ASP A 34 12.66 22.75 -21.83
CA ASP A 34 13.23 23.89 -21.10
C ASP A 34 13.71 23.47 -19.70
N ALA A 35 12.88 22.74 -18.95
CA ALA A 35 13.25 22.20 -17.65
C ALA A 35 14.43 21.22 -17.74
N ARG A 36 14.47 20.37 -18.77
CA ARG A 36 15.60 19.46 -19.02
C ARG A 36 16.89 20.21 -19.32
N THR A 37 16.82 21.27 -20.12
CA THR A 37 17.95 22.14 -20.44
C THR A 37 18.45 22.87 -19.19
N HIS A 38 17.53 23.39 -18.38
CA HIS A 38 17.84 24.02 -17.11
C HIS A 38 18.59 23.06 -16.17
N VAL A 39 18.11 21.81 -16.00
CA VAL A 39 18.82 20.79 -15.20
C VAL A 39 20.22 20.53 -15.75
N LYS A 40 20.40 20.47 -17.07
CA LYS A 40 21.73 20.25 -17.67
C LYS A 40 22.71 21.40 -17.39
N GLN A 41 22.23 22.62 -17.20
CA GLN A 41 23.08 23.81 -17.06
C GLN A 41 23.22 24.30 -15.61
N CYS A 42 22.30 23.96 -14.72
CA CYS A 42 22.26 24.44 -13.33
C CYS A 42 22.70 23.38 -12.32
N LEU A 43 23.85 23.59 -11.65
CA LEU A 43 24.40 22.64 -10.66
C LEU A 43 23.46 22.38 -9.48
N ARG A 44 22.66 23.37 -9.05
CA ARG A 44 21.66 23.18 -8.00
C ARG A 44 20.61 22.15 -8.43
N CYS A 45 20.04 22.32 -9.62
CA CYS A 45 19.03 21.41 -10.14
C CYS A 45 19.61 20.02 -10.48
N GLN A 46 20.90 19.93 -10.82
CA GLN A 46 21.58 18.63 -10.96
C GLN A 46 21.67 17.88 -9.62
N ALA A 47 22.05 18.58 -8.55
CA ALA A 47 22.12 18.01 -7.21
C ALA A 47 20.73 17.57 -6.72
N GLU A 48 19.71 18.38 -6.99
CA GLU A 48 18.32 18.08 -6.64
C GLU A 48 17.81 16.86 -7.42
N ALA A 49 18.02 16.79 -8.73
CA ALA A 49 17.69 15.62 -9.54
C ALA A 49 18.43 14.35 -9.10
N ALA A 50 19.70 14.46 -8.69
CA ALA A 50 20.44 13.33 -8.11
C ALA A 50 19.83 12.87 -6.77
N SER A 51 19.41 13.81 -5.92
CA SER A 51 18.78 13.53 -4.63
C SER A 51 17.44 12.82 -4.79
N TYR A 52 16.56 13.33 -5.66
CA TYR A 52 15.29 12.68 -5.98
C TYR A 52 15.47 11.28 -6.59
N ARG A 53 16.47 11.08 -7.45
CA ARG A 53 16.81 9.73 -7.97
C ARG A 53 17.23 8.77 -6.86
N ARG A 54 18.03 9.22 -5.88
CA ARG A 54 18.42 8.40 -4.73
C ARG A 54 17.22 8.05 -3.86
N LEU A 55 16.37 9.03 -3.56
CA LEU A 55 15.12 8.82 -2.82
C LEU A 55 14.24 7.76 -3.50
N ARG A 56 13.98 7.90 -4.81
CA ARG A 56 13.18 6.92 -5.57
C ARG A 56 13.82 5.53 -5.63
N ARG A 57 15.15 5.42 -5.59
CA ARG A 57 15.84 4.12 -5.49
C ARG A 57 15.61 3.49 -4.11
N ALA A 58 15.74 4.27 -3.04
CA ALA A 58 15.48 3.79 -1.68
C ALA A 58 14.00 3.38 -1.47
N MET A 59 13.05 4.15 -2.01
CA MET A 59 11.64 3.77 -1.96
C MET A 59 11.37 2.47 -2.72
N ARG A 60 11.98 2.29 -3.90
CA ARG A 60 11.85 1.05 -4.68
C ARG A 60 12.45 -0.15 -3.95
N SER A 61 13.60 0.00 -3.29
CA SER A 61 14.17 -1.10 -2.51
C SER A 61 13.26 -1.51 -1.35
N LEU A 62 12.64 -0.54 -0.67
CA LEU A 62 11.67 -0.82 0.39
C LEU A 62 10.41 -1.51 -0.15
N ALA A 63 9.92 -1.11 -1.32
CA ALA A 63 8.74 -1.73 -1.95
C ALA A 63 8.96 -3.19 -2.33
N THR A 64 10.22 -3.60 -2.59
CA THR A 64 10.59 -4.97 -2.94
C THR A 64 11.07 -5.80 -1.76
N GLU A 65 11.14 -5.22 -0.56
CA GLU A 65 11.57 -5.94 0.62
C GLU A 65 10.54 -7.05 0.93
N PRO A 66 10.96 -8.32 1.09
CA PRO A 66 10.04 -9.40 1.37
C PRO A 66 9.39 -9.20 2.74
N ILE A 67 8.08 -8.95 2.74
CA ILE A 67 7.27 -8.86 3.94
C ILE A 67 6.69 -10.25 4.22
N SER A 68 6.89 -10.77 5.43
CA SER A 68 6.16 -11.96 5.87
C SER A 68 4.71 -11.55 6.13
N ILE A 69 3.81 -11.96 5.24
CA ILE A 69 2.38 -11.77 5.42
C ILE A 69 1.84 -12.92 6.26
N ASP A 70 1.09 -12.61 7.32
CA ASP A 70 0.39 -13.64 8.09
C ASP A 70 -0.63 -14.34 7.19
N SER A 71 -0.56 -15.67 7.17
CA SER A 71 -1.52 -16.55 6.50
C SER A 71 -2.98 -16.29 6.88
N MET A 72 -3.26 -15.70 8.06
CA MET A 72 -4.60 -15.37 8.54
C MET A 72 -5.09 -13.99 8.11
N LEU A 73 -4.24 -13.12 7.56
CA LEU A 73 -4.60 -11.75 7.21
C LEU A 73 -5.77 -11.68 6.21
N GLU A 74 -5.83 -12.60 5.23
CA GLU A 74 -6.97 -12.68 4.30
C GLU A 74 -8.28 -12.94 5.05
N HIS A 75 -8.26 -13.86 6.01
CA HIS A 75 -9.44 -14.22 6.78
C HIS A 75 -9.89 -13.04 7.65
N GLU A 76 -8.96 -12.36 8.32
CA GLU A 76 -9.24 -11.18 9.12
C GLU A 76 -9.82 -10.03 8.31
N ILE A 77 -9.27 -9.76 7.11
CA ILE A 77 -9.81 -8.77 6.18
C ILE A 77 -11.25 -9.12 5.78
N MET A 78 -11.50 -10.39 5.43
CA MET A 78 -12.84 -10.81 5.03
C MET A 78 -13.85 -10.73 6.17
N VAL A 79 -13.48 -11.11 7.39
CA VAL A 79 -14.33 -10.96 8.57
C VAL A 79 -14.62 -9.49 8.84
N ALA A 80 -13.62 -8.60 8.73
CA ALA A 80 -13.81 -7.17 8.92
C ALA A 80 -14.78 -6.57 7.89
N LEU A 81 -14.68 -6.97 6.61
CA LEU A 81 -15.61 -6.53 5.56
C LEU A 81 -17.01 -7.10 5.75
N ASP A 82 -17.14 -8.38 6.12
CA ASP A 82 -18.42 -9.03 6.38
C ASP A 82 -19.16 -8.36 7.56
N VAL A 83 -18.43 -7.89 8.58
CA VAL A 83 -18.99 -7.11 9.71
C VAL A 83 -19.54 -5.75 9.23
N GLU A 84 -18.79 -5.02 8.40
CA GLU A 84 -19.24 -3.72 7.87
C GLU A 84 -20.46 -3.87 6.94
N ASP A 85 -20.49 -4.94 6.14
CA ASP A 85 -21.61 -5.26 5.25
C ASP A 85 -22.82 -5.86 5.98
N GLY A 86 -22.74 -6.09 7.30
CA GLY A 86 -23.79 -6.73 8.11
C GLY A 86 -24.06 -8.18 7.72
N ARG A 87 -23.14 -8.82 7.00
CA ARG A 87 -23.23 -10.21 6.54
C ARG A 87 -22.56 -11.12 7.56
N ILE A 88 -23.33 -11.93 8.28
CA ILE A 88 -22.74 -12.96 9.14
C ILE A 88 -22.47 -14.21 8.29
N VAL A 89 -21.29 -14.29 7.66
CA VAL A 89 -20.81 -15.48 6.96
C VAL A 89 -19.75 -16.16 7.83
N SER A 90 -20.03 -17.36 8.35
CA SER A 90 -19.02 -18.15 9.05
C SER A 90 -18.03 -18.74 8.03
N ARG A 91 -16.90 -18.07 7.77
CA ARG A 91 -15.79 -18.65 7.00
C ARG A 91 -14.86 -19.40 7.94
N VAL A 92 -14.61 -20.68 7.65
CA VAL A 92 -13.55 -21.43 8.32
C VAL A 92 -12.23 -21.11 7.60
N PRO A 93 -11.17 -20.68 8.31
CA PRO A 93 -9.88 -20.38 7.69
C PRO A 93 -9.29 -21.64 7.02
N ARG A 94 -8.86 -21.51 5.77
CA ARG A 94 -8.34 -22.63 4.95
C ARG A 94 -7.07 -23.28 5.51
N GLY A 95 -6.39 -22.63 6.45
CA GLY A 95 -5.19 -23.14 7.14
C GLY A 95 -5.43 -23.86 8.48
N ALA A 96 -6.65 -23.82 9.03
CA ALA A 96 -6.96 -24.47 10.31
C ALA A 96 -7.33 -25.96 10.17
N ALA A 97 -7.44 -26.48 8.95
CA ALA A 97 -7.71 -27.88 8.69
C ALA A 97 -6.42 -28.72 8.68
N ALA A 98 -5.63 -28.65 9.75
CA ALA A 98 -4.58 -29.60 10.03
C ALA A 98 -4.95 -30.38 11.29
N VAL A 99 -5.16 -31.69 11.12
CA VAL A 99 -5.50 -32.72 12.12
C VAL A 99 -7.02 -32.87 12.42
N ALA A 100 -7.77 -33.30 11.41
CA ALA A 100 -8.88 -34.23 11.62
C ALA A 100 -8.53 -35.55 10.89
N THR A 101 -7.49 -36.23 11.36
CA THR A 101 -7.24 -37.61 10.97
C THR A 101 -8.33 -38.48 11.57
N LEU A 102 -9.28 -38.89 10.72
CA LEU A 102 -10.00 -40.17 10.73
C LEU A 102 -10.35 -40.72 12.13
N GLY A 103 -11.55 -40.37 12.60
CA GLY A 103 -12.12 -40.94 13.81
C GLY A 103 -13.63 -40.76 13.92
N GLY A 104 -14.39 -41.49 13.11
CA GLY A 104 -15.77 -41.87 13.45
C GLY A 104 -16.91 -41.04 12.85
N LEU A 105 -17.59 -41.63 11.86
CA LEU A 105 -18.98 -41.34 11.53
C LEU A 105 -19.89 -41.70 12.73
N ALA A 106 -20.59 -40.73 13.32
CA ALA A 106 -21.81 -41.00 14.10
C ALA A 106 -22.76 -39.79 14.07
N ALA A 107 -23.98 -40.05 13.59
CA ALA A 107 -25.06 -39.09 13.45
C ALA A 107 -25.58 -38.56 14.79
N ALA A 108 -25.92 -37.27 14.86
CA ALA A 108 -26.71 -36.69 15.95
C ALA A 108 -27.96 -35.99 15.38
N ALA A 109 -28.92 -36.80 14.90
CA ALA A 109 -30.32 -36.40 14.79
C ALA A 109 -30.97 -36.60 16.16
N GLY A 110 -31.25 -35.53 16.90
CA GLY A 110 -31.93 -35.67 18.19
C GLY A 110 -31.92 -34.43 19.08
N ALA A 111 -32.69 -33.40 18.73
CA ALA A 111 -33.05 -32.34 19.69
C ALA A 111 -34.41 -31.71 19.37
N ILE A 112 -35.47 -32.52 19.26
CA ILE A 112 -36.86 -32.03 19.31
C ILE A 112 -37.70 -33.01 20.14
N ALA A 113 -37.60 -32.97 21.47
CA ALA A 113 -38.56 -33.64 22.36
C ALA A 113 -38.46 -33.23 23.85
N ILE A 114 -38.19 -31.96 24.20
CA ILE A 114 -38.35 -31.48 25.58
C ILE A 114 -38.97 -30.09 25.56
N ALA A 115 -40.26 -29.98 25.19
CA ALA A 115 -41.00 -28.71 25.32
C ALA A 115 -42.51 -28.83 25.55
N THR A 116 -43.10 -30.02 25.70
CA THR A 116 -44.57 -30.15 25.84
C THR A 116 -45.07 -30.71 27.18
N ARG A 117 -44.19 -31.03 28.15
CA ARG A 117 -44.61 -31.62 29.45
C ARG A 117 -44.61 -30.64 30.64
N ARG A 118 -44.84 -29.34 30.41
CA ARG A 118 -44.99 -28.35 31.51
C ARG A 118 -46.26 -27.51 31.45
N ARG A 119 -47.26 -27.91 30.66
CA ARG A 119 -48.51 -27.16 30.51
C ARG A 119 -49.77 -28.01 30.78
N ALA A 120 -49.64 -29.01 31.64
CA ALA A 120 -50.75 -29.81 32.16
C ALA A 120 -50.42 -30.32 33.58
N SER A 121 -50.52 -29.42 34.55
CA SER A 121 -50.70 -29.70 35.97
C SER A 121 -51.17 -28.43 36.65
#